data_AF-A0A1F3T1D1-F1
#
_entry.id   AF-A0A1F3T1D1-F1
#
_cell.length_a   1.000
_cell.length_b   1.000
_cell.length_c   1.000
_cell.angle_alpha   90.00
_cell.angle_beta   90.00
_cell.angle_gamma   90.00
#
_symmetry.space_group_name_H-M   'P 1'
#
loop_
_entity.id
_entity.type
_entity.pdbx_description
1 polymer ?
#
loop_
_entity_poly.entity_id
_entity_poly.type
_entity_poly.pdbx_seq_one_letter_code
_entity_poly.pdbx_strand_id
1 'polypeptide(L)'
;MIKIPEIPNLKKCKSIAVLTSGGDAPGMNAAIRSVVRYGLAQGLKVYGISRGYSGLLEGHIDLMDASSVANIIQRGGTVLKTDRCLEFYKKETRREAANILFRNDVDALVVIGGDGSFTGAHLMQTETGFPTIGVPGTIDNDIAGTDDTIGFDTAVNTALEAIDRIRDTASSHDRIFLVEVMGRSSGFIGLSVGIGGGAETTIVPENQESIGAICKTIERGTRRGKSSSIIVVSEGKKPGLSTRLAASLEERGYSTKVAILGHQQRGGSPSAHDRLLASVLGSSAVAYLLNGKSNGMVGVQQGSVVHVPFKKVIGVKKELDSSMLDLSRVLST
;
A
#
# COMPACT_ATOMS: atom_id res chain seq x y z
N MET A 1 14.90 -1.60 14.21
CA MET A 1 15.49 -1.82 12.86
C MET A 1 14.96 -3.14 12.30
N ILE A 2 14.61 -3.19 11.01
CA ILE A 2 14.13 -4.40 10.34
C ILE A 2 15.29 -5.41 10.23
N LYS A 3 15.09 -6.63 10.70
CA LYS A 3 16.08 -7.72 10.62
C LYS A 3 16.00 -8.41 9.28
N ILE A 4 17.12 -8.46 8.56
CA ILE A 4 17.27 -9.22 7.31
C ILE A 4 17.89 -10.57 7.70
N PRO A 5 17.21 -11.71 7.48
CA PRO A 5 17.78 -13.01 7.75
C PRO A 5 18.95 -13.30 6.80
N GLU A 6 19.88 -14.16 7.22
CA GLU A 6 20.88 -14.70 6.29
C GLU A 6 20.17 -15.59 5.27
N ILE A 7 20.25 -15.21 3.99
CA ILE A 7 19.67 -15.94 2.87
C ILE A 7 20.84 -16.49 2.03
N PRO A 8 21.10 -17.81 2.05
CA PRO A 8 22.21 -18.39 1.29
C PRO A 8 22.05 -18.13 -0.21
N ASN A 9 23.10 -17.63 -0.86
CA ASN A 9 23.07 -17.43 -2.30
C ASN A 9 23.44 -18.73 -3.03
N LEU A 10 22.46 -19.33 -3.74
CA LEU A 10 22.66 -20.56 -4.52
C LEU A 10 22.93 -20.27 -6.02
N LYS A 11 22.97 -19.00 -6.44
CA LYS A 11 23.17 -18.52 -7.83
C LYS A 11 22.34 -19.27 -8.88
N LYS A 12 21.05 -19.50 -8.61
CA LYS A 12 20.14 -20.20 -9.53
C LYS A 12 19.58 -19.36 -10.68
N CYS A 13 19.93 -18.09 -10.75
CA CYS A 13 19.35 -17.11 -11.68
C CYS A 13 20.47 -16.21 -12.23
N LYS A 14 20.40 -15.88 -13.52
CA LYS A 14 21.28 -14.97 -14.26
C LYS A 14 20.58 -13.67 -14.64
N SER A 15 19.25 -13.68 -14.74
CA SER A 15 18.45 -12.52 -15.11
C SER A 15 17.12 -12.44 -14.37
N ILE A 16 16.73 -11.22 -13.99
CA ILE A 16 15.42 -10.95 -13.38
C ILE A 16 14.73 -9.80 -14.09
N ALA A 17 13.41 -9.79 -14.09
CA ALA A 17 12.60 -8.64 -14.45
C ALA A 17 11.88 -8.08 -13.23
N VAL A 18 11.55 -6.78 -13.25
CA VAL A 18 10.74 -6.12 -12.23
C VAL A 18 9.62 -5.32 -12.88
N LEU A 19 8.42 -5.38 -12.29
CA LEU A 19 7.27 -4.60 -12.71
C LEU A 19 6.51 -4.02 -11.51
N THR A 20 5.76 -2.94 -11.75
CA THR A 20 4.81 -2.38 -10.81
C THR A 20 3.38 -2.52 -11.33
N SER A 21 2.47 -3.03 -10.51
CA SER A 21 1.08 -3.32 -10.90
C SER A 21 0.11 -2.95 -9.77
N GLY A 22 -1.04 -2.38 -10.13
CA GLY A 22 -2.08 -1.94 -9.20
C GLY A 22 -2.13 -0.42 -9.04
N GLY A 23 -2.69 0.05 -7.92
CA GLY A 23 -2.56 1.46 -7.55
C GLY A 23 -1.11 1.77 -7.20
N ASP A 24 -0.59 2.91 -7.65
CA ASP A 24 0.73 3.37 -7.24
C ASP A 24 0.74 3.75 -5.76
N ALA A 25 1.90 3.58 -5.15
CA ALA A 25 2.12 3.88 -3.74
C ALA A 25 3.50 4.53 -3.55
N PRO A 26 3.64 5.52 -2.63
CA PRO A 26 4.92 6.14 -2.36
C PRO A 26 5.95 5.08 -1.91
N GLY A 27 7.10 5.02 -2.60
CA GLY A 27 8.16 4.06 -2.29
C GLY A 27 8.29 2.91 -3.30
N MET A 28 7.37 2.75 -4.26
CA MET A 28 7.56 1.80 -5.37
C MET A 28 8.88 2.04 -6.13
N ASN A 29 9.27 3.30 -6.36
CA ASN A 29 10.56 3.64 -6.95
C ASN A 29 11.76 3.21 -6.09
N ALA A 30 11.65 3.29 -4.76
CA ALA A 30 12.69 2.81 -3.86
C ALA A 30 12.82 1.27 -3.93
N ALA A 31 11.70 0.55 -4.07
CA ALA A 31 11.70 -0.90 -4.27
C ALA A 31 12.33 -1.28 -5.62
N ILE A 32 11.92 -0.62 -6.72
CA ILE A 32 12.53 -0.81 -8.05
C ILE A 32 14.05 -0.58 -7.98
N ARG A 33 14.47 0.55 -7.39
CA ARG A 33 15.89 0.87 -7.19
C ARG A 33 16.62 -0.24 -6.45
N SER A 34 16.03 -0.77 -5.39
CA SER A 34 16.65 -1.83 -4.59
C SER A 34 16.78 -3.14 -5.35
N VAL A 35 15.73 -3.56 -6.05
CA VAL A 35 15.76 -4.75 -6.93
C VAL A 35 16.86 -4.62 -7.97
N VAL A 36 16.94 -3.48 -8.67
CA VAL A 36 17.95 -3.23 -9.70
C VAL A 36 19.35 -3.19 -9.11
N ARG A 37 19.60 -2.37 -8.09
CA ARG A 37 20.95 -2.21 -7.52
C ARG A 37 21.46 -3.51 -6.89
N TYR A 38 20.61 -4.21 -6.15
CA TYR A 38 20.99 -5.48 -5.53
C TYR A 38 21.17 -6.57 -6.59
N GLY A 39 20.28 -6.67 -7.59
CA GLY A 39 20.43 -7.60 -8.71
C GLY A 39 21.75 -7.42 -9.46
N LEU A 40 22.11 -6.18 -9.82
CA LEU A 40 23.38 -5.85 -10.46
C LEU A 40 24.58 -6.22 -9.57
N ALA A 41 24.50 -5.96 -8.25
CA ALA A 41 25.55 -6.33 -7.31
C ALA A 41 25.75 -7.85 -7.19
N GLN A 42 24.71 -8.64 -7.44
CA GLN A 42 24.78 -10.10 -7.52
C GLN A 42 25.20 -10.62 -8.92
N GLY A 43 25.49 -9.72 -9.86
CA GLY A 43 25.91 -10.05 -11.23
C GLY A 43 24.77 -10.44 -12.16
N LEU A 44 23.53 -10.06 -11.84
CA LEU A 44 22.35 -10.36 -12.67
C LEU A 44 22.16 -9.31 -13.76
N LYS A 45 21.60 -9.74 -14.90
CA LYS A 45 20.92 -8.82 -15.82
C LYS A 45 19.55 -8.46 -15.24
N VAL A 46 19.22 -7.18 -15.18
CA VAL A 46 17.94 -6.73 -14.63
C VAL A 46 17.14 -6.03 -15.72
N TYR A 47 15.89 -6.41 -15.89
CA TYR A 47 14.95 -5.80 -16.82
C TYR A 47 13.84 -5.07 -16.09
N GLY A 48 13.42 -3.93 -16.62
CA GLY A 48 12.25 -3.17 -16.17
C GLY A 48 11.12 -3.39 -17.14
N ILE A 49 9.94 -3.75 -16.63
CA ILE A 49 8.74 -3.90 -17.43
C ILE A 49 7.85 -2.70 -17.17
N SER A 50 7.65 -1.88 -18.19
CA SER A 50 6.78 -0.72 -18.09
C SER A 50 5.31 -1.13 -18.12
N ARG A 51 4.41 -0.34 -17.50
CA ARG A 51 2.95 -0.52 -17.52
C ARG A 51 2.48 -1.90 -17.02
N GLY A 52 3.18 -2.45 -16.02
CA GLY A 52 2.79 -3.68 -15.34
C GLY A 52 2.58 -4.86 -16.30
N TYR A 53 1.51 -5.62 -16.09
CA TYR A 53 1.20 -6.77 -16.92
C TYR A 53 0.81 -6.43 -18.36
N SER A 54 0.22 -5.25 -18.61
CA SER A 54 -0.11 -4.83 -19.97
C SER A 54 1.16 -4.64 -20.80
N GLY A 55 2.15 -3.91 -20.26
CA GLY A 55 3.41 -3.74 -20.99
C GLY A 55 4.26 -5.00 -21.05
N LEU A 56 4.10 -5.96 -20.13
CA LEU A 56 4.68 -7.30 -20.32
C LEU A 56 4.14 -7.96 -21.60
N LEU A 57 2.83 -7.95 -21.80
CA LEU A 57 2.19 -8.54 -23.00
C LEU A 57 2.57 -7.81 -24.28
N GLU A 58 2.81 -6.50 -24.20
CA GLU A 58 3.23 -5.65 -25.32
C GLU A 58 4.74 -5.66 -25.57
N GLY A 59 5.53 -6.34 -24.73
CA GLY A 59 6.98 -6.43 -24.89
C GLY A 59 7.75 -5.16 -24.46
N HIS A 60 7.18 -4.32 -23.60
CA HIS A 60 7.83 -3.15 -23.01
C HIS A 60 8.82 -3.55 -21.89
N ILE A 61 9.86 -4.28 -22.29
CA ILE A 61 10.88 -4.87 -21.42
C ILE A 61 12.24 -4.27 -21.79
N ASP A 62 12.78 -3.44 -20.91
CA ASP A 62 14.04 -2.72 -21.16
C ASP A 62 15.11 -3.12 -20.15
N LEU A 63 16.36 -3.19 -20.59
CA LEU A 63 17.50 -3.43 -19.69
C LEU A 63 17.65 -2.25 -18.73
N MET A 64 17.84 -2.56 -17.45
CA MET A 64 18.08 -1.57 -16.39
C MET A 64 19.50 -1.67 -15.87
N ASP A 65 20.11 -0.51 -15.67
CA ASP A 65 21.43 -0.37 -15.06
C ASP A 65 21.37 0.55 -13.82
N ALA A 66 22.55 0.83 -13.26
CA ALA A 66 22.69 1.73 -12.12
C ALA A 66 22.14 3.14 -12.38
N SER A 67 22.27 3.64 -13.61
CA SER A 67 21.81 4.96 -14.04
C SER A 67 20.30 5.00 -14.25
N SER A 68 19.68 3.91 -14.72
CA SER A 68 18.22 3.79 -14.91
C SER A 68 17.43 4.01 -13.61
N VAL A 69 18.05 3.76 -12.45
CA VAL A 69 17.47 3.96 -11.12
C VAL A 69 18.18 5.04 -10.30
N ALA A 70 18.94 5.93 -10.96
CA ALA A 70 19.53 7.08 -10.31
C ALA A 70 18.44 8.12 -9.98
N ASN A 71 18.53 8.75 -8.81
CA ASN A 71 17.67 9.86 -8.41
C ASN A 71 16.15 9.54 -8.38
N ILE A 72 15.77 8.29 -8.10
CA ILE A 72 14.34 7.89 -7.99
C ILE A 72 13.89 7.55 -6.57
N ILE A 73 14.80 7.39 -5.60
CA ILE A 73 14.45 6.89 -4.25
C ILE A 73 13.45 7.78 -3.51
N GLN A 74 13.50 9.09 -3.75
CA GLN A 74 12.64 10.11 -3.16
C GLN A 74 11.39 10.42 -3.99
N ARG A 75 11.23 9.81 -5.16
CA ARG A 75 10.12 10.12 -6.07
C ARG A 75 8.91 9.26 -5.71
N GLY A 76 7.75 9.90 -5.56
CA GLY A 76 6.46 9.21 -5.53
C GLY A 76 6.12 8.52 -6.85
N GLY A 77 5.02 7.76 -6.86
CA GLY A 77 4.60 6.97 -8.01
C GLY A 77 5.59 5.88 -8.40
N THR A 78 5.60 5.51 -9.69
CA THR A 78 6.50 4.50 -10.26
C THR A 78 7.04 4.93 -11.63
N VAL A 79 8.36 4.87 -11.81
CA VAL A 79 9.02 5.16 -13.11
C VAL A 79 8.69 4.14 -14.18
N LEU A 80 8.33 2.92 -13.79
CA LEU A 80 7.87 1.88 -14.71
C LEU A 80 6.40 2.05 -15.07
N LYS A 81 5.68 3.03 -14.49
CA LYS A 81 4.23 3.21 -14.63
C LYS A 81 3.47 1.97 -14.14
N THR A 82 2.15 2.03 -14.21
CA THR A 82 1.28 0.90 -13.88
C THR A 82 0.04 0.97 -14.75
N ASP A 83 -0.59 -0.18 -14.99
CA ASP A 83 -1.79 -0.27 -15.81
C ASP A 83 -2.67 -1.43 -15.33
N ARG A 84 -3.98 -1.32 -15.56
CA ARG A 84 -4.95 -2.36 -15.21
C ARG A 84 -5.12 -3.32 -16.38
N CYS A 85 -4.48 -4.49 -16.30
CA CYS A 85 -4.59 -5.53 -17.32
C CYS A 85 -5.74 -6.52 -17.01
N LEU A 86 -6.95 -6.27 -17.53
CA LEU A 86 -8.08 -7.20 -17.36
C LEU A 86 -7.86 -8.53 -18.10
N GLU A 87 -7.09 -8.53 -19.18
CA GLU A 87 -6.82 -9.75 -19.94
C GLU A 87 -5.99 -10.75 -19.14
N PHE A 88 -5.21 -10.28 -18.15
CA PHE A 88 -4.40 -11.13 -17.29
C PHE A 88 -5.21 -12.10 -16.40
N TYR A 89 -6.54 -11.91 -16.31
CA TYR A 89 -7.43 -12.90 -15.69
C TYR A 89 -7.56 -14.19 -16.53
N LYS A 90 -7.28 -14.14 -17.84
CA LYS A 90 -7.30 -15.31 -18.72
C LYS A 90 -6.02 -16.14 -18.58
N LYS A 91 -6.16 -17.47 -18.55
CA LYS A 91 -5.04 -18.41 -18.40
C LYS A 91 -4.10 -18.37 -19.61
N GLU A 92 -4.67 -18.21 -20.80
CA GLU A 92 -3.95 -18.13 -22.07
C GLU A 92 -3.03 -16.91 -22.08
N THR A 93 -3.53 -15.76 -21.60
CA THR A 93 -2.76 -14.52 -21.48
C THR A 93 -1.59 -14.66 -20.50
N ARG A 94 -1.79 -15.33 -19.36
CA ARG A 94 -0.68 -15.57 -18.41
C ARG A 94 0.38 -16.52 -18.96
N ARG A 95 -0.02 -17.53 -19.72
CA ARG A 95 0.92 -18.40 -20.45
C ARG A 95 1.72 -17.61 -21.46
N GLU A 96 1.08 -16.71 -22.21
CA GLU A 96 1.77 -15.86 -23.18
C GLU A 96 2.75 -14.91 -22.48
N ALA A 97 2.36 -14.31 -21.36
CA ALA A 97 3.25 -13.48 -20.55
C ALA A 97 4.52 -14.22 -20.11
N ALA A 98 4.39 -15.47 -19.64
CA ALA A 98 5.54 -16.31 -19.30
C ALA A 98 6.39 -16.64 -20.54
N ASN A 99 5.76 -16.92 -21.69
CA ASN A 99 6.48 -17.17 -22.95
C ASN A 99 7.28 -15.95 -23.41
N ILE A 100 6.77 -14.73 -23.20
CA ILE A 100 7.50 -13.50 -23.51
C ILE A 100 8.74 -13.39 -22.62
N LEU A 101 8.62 -13.67 -21.31
CA LEU A 101 9.76 -13.66 -20.40
C LEU A 101 10.81 -14.71 -20.77
N PHE A 102 10.40 -15.93 -21.11
CA PHE A 102 11.32 -16.97 -21.59
C PHE A 102 12.04 -16.56 -22.87
N ARG A 103 11.33 -15.95 -23.84
CA ARG A 103 11.92 -15.46 -25.10
C ARG A 103 12.92 -14.31 -24.91
N ASN A 104 12.83 -13.58 -23.81
CA ASN A 104 13.75 -12.48 -23.47
C ASN A 104 14.87 -12.92 -22.50
N ASP A 105 15.08 -14.23 -22.34
CA ASP A 105 16.06 -14.81 -21.42
C ASP A 105 15.93 -14.26 -19.99
N VAL A 106 14.69 -14.11 -19.49
CA VAL A 106 14.39 -13.72 -18.11
C VAL A 106 14.13 -14.96 -17.26
N ASP A 107 14.86 -15.15 -16.17
CA ASP A 107 14.72 -16.35 -15.32
C ASP A 107 13.67 -16.20 -14.22
N ALA A 108 13.39 -14.97 -13.75
CA ALA A 108 12.43 -14.71 -12.69
C ALA A 108 11.84 -13.30 -12.74
N LEU A 109 10.67 -13.13 -12.12
CA LEU A 109 9.93 -11.86 -12.07
C LEU A 109 9.68 -11.39 -10.64
N VAL A 110 10.06 -10.16 -10.35
CA VAL A 110 9.66 -9.43 -9.14
C VAL A 110 8.44 -8.56 -9.44
N VAL A 111 7.35 -8.76 -8.70
CA VAL A 111 6.10 -8.03 -8.86
C VAL A 111 5.89 -7.13 -7.65
N ILE A 112 5.95 -5.81 -7.85
CA ILE A 112 5.65 -4.82 -6.81
C ILE A 112 4.19 -4.39 -6.96
N GLY A 113 3.38 -4.58 -5.92
CA GLY A 113 1.96 -4.24 -5.97
C GLY A 113 1.15 -4.79 -4.81
N GLY A 114 -0.17 -4.87 -4.99
CA GLY A 114 -1.12 -5.44 -4.02
C GLY A 114 -1.65 -6.83 -4.40
N ASP A 115 -2.75 -7.22 -3.75
CA ASP A 115 -3.37 -8.56 -3.84
C ASP A 115 -3.66 -9.03 -5.27
N GLY A 116 -4.25 -8.17 -6.11
CA GLY A 116 -4.52 -8.50 -7.52
C GLY A 116 -3.25 -8.75 -8.33
N SER A 117 -2.17 -8.03 -8.04
CA SER A 117 -0.87 -8.22 -8.68
C SER A 117 -0.25 -9.56 -8.30
N PHE A 118 -0.36 -9.95 -7.03
CA PHE A 118 0.10 -11.25 -6.53
C PHE A 118 -0.74 -12.41 -7.05
N THR A 119 -2.04 -12.19 -7.24
CA THR A 119 -2.91 -13.18 -7.89
C THR A 119 -2.42 -13.50 -9.30
N GLY A 120 -2.08 -12.48 -10.10
CA GLY A 120 -1.49 -12.68 -11.43
C GLY A 120 -0.17 -13.46 -11.38
N ALA A 121 0.72 -13.09 -10.46
CA ALA A 121 2.02 -13.73 -10.28
C ALA A 121 1.89 -15.21 -9.87
N HIS A 122 1.04 -15.49 -8.87
CA HIS A 122 0.78 -16.83 -8.37
C HIS A 122 0.20 -17.76 -9.44
N LEU A 123 -0.80 -17.28 -10.18
CA LEU A 123 -1.43 -18.08 -11.23
C LEU A 123 -0.45 -18.34 -12.37
N MET A 124 0.27 -17.31 -12.84
CA MET A 124 1.27 -17.47 -13.89
C MET A 124 2.32 -18.51 -13.50
N GLN A 125 2.87 -18.42 -12.29
CA GLN A 125 3.85 -19.40 -11.81
C GLN A 125 3.27 -20.81 -11.69
N THR A 126 2.06 -20.95 -11.12
CA THR A 126 1.43 -22.26 -10.93
C THR A 126 1.10 -22.93 -12.27
N GLU A 127 0.79 -22.14 -13.30
CA GLU A 127 0.38 -22.62 -14.62
C GLU A 127 1.55 -22.90 -15.57
N THR A 128 2.70 -22.26 -15.37
CA THR A 128 3.84 -22.28 -16.31
C THR A 128 5.17 -22.69 -15.69
N GLY A 129 5.28 -22.68 -14.36
CA GLY A 129 6.54 -22.85 -13.65
C GLY A 129 7.43 -21.61 -13.61
N PHE A 130 7.05 -20.49 -14.25
CA PHE A 130 7.86 -19.27 -14.27
C PHE A 130 8.03 -18.68 -12.86
N PRO A 131 9.26 -18.56 -12.32
CA PRO A 131 9.48 -18.08 -10.95
C PRO A 131 9.03 -16.63 -10.76
N THR A 132 8.20 -16.40 -9.73
CA THR A 132 7.73 -15.07 -9.35
C THR A 132 7.91 -14.83 -7.85
N ILE A 133 8.12 -13.57 -7.48
CA ILE A 133 8.10 -13.12 -6.09
C ILE A 133 7.42 -11.76 -5.97
N GLY A 134 6.60 -11.60 -4.92
CA GLY A 134 5.84 -10.38 -4.65
C GLY A 134 6.55 -9.45 -3.67
N VAL A 135 6.38 -8.14 -3.86
CA VAL A 135 6.77 -7.09 -2.92
C VAL A 135 5.53 -6.21 -2.65
N PRO A 136 5.07 -6.06 -1.39
CA PRO A 136 3.83 -5.36 -1.06
C PRO A 136 3.97 -3.84 -1.24
N GLY A 137 3.49 -3.34 -2.38
CA GLY A 137 3.42 -1.92 -2.72
C GLY A 137 1.96 -1.49 -2.82
N THR A 138 1.41 -0.99 -1.72
CA THR A 138 0.04 -0.47 -1.61
C THR A 138 -0.05 0.43 -0.39
N ILE A 139 -0.92 1.44 -0.44
CA ILE A 139 -1.20 2.32 0.71
C ILE A 139 -2.19 1.67 1.70
N ASP A 140 -2.95 0.68 1.27
CA ASP A 140 -4.12 0.19 2.03
C ASP A 140 -3.75 -0.68 3.25
N ASN A 141 -2.48 -1.10 3.35
CA ASN A 141 -1.93 -1.99 4.38
C ASN A 141 -2.78 -3.25 4.67
N ASP A 142 -3.45 -3.77 3.64
CA ASP A 142 -4.44 -4.84 3.70
C ASP A 142 -3.90 -6.20 3.27
N ILE A 143 -2.60 -6.29 3.00
CA ILE A 143 -1.94 -7.51 2.52
C ILE A 143 -1.62 -8.44 3.70
N ALA A 144 -2.20 -9.64 3.70
CA ALA A 144 -1.90 -10.65 4.70
C ALA A 144 -0.45 -11.17 4.59
N GLY A 145 0.14 -11.56 5.73
CA GLY A 145 1.52 -12.05 5.78
C GLY A 145 2.59 -10.97 5.87
N THR A 146 2.21 -9.70 5.97
CA THR A 146 3.12 -8.59 6.31
C THR A 146 2.43 -7.65 7.29
N ASP A 147 3.19 -7.17 8.28
CA ASP A 147 2.73 -6.18 9.26
C ASP A 147 2.52 -4.82 8.58
N ASP A 148 3.26 -4.56 7.50
CA ASP A 148 3.32 -3.28 6.83
C ASP A 148 3.50 -3.39 5.30
N THR A 149 3.06 -2.37 4.57
CA THR A 149 3.13 -2.29 3.10
C THR A 149 3.76 -0.98 2.66
N ILE A 150 4.53 -1.02 1.57
CA ILE A 150 5.22 0.16 1.05
C ILE A 150 4.19 1.19 0.57
N GLY A 151 4.22 2.36 1.20
CA GLY A 151 3.39 3.53 0.93
C GLY A 151 2.36 3.80 2.02
N PHE A 152 2.13 2.87 2.95
CA PHE A 152 1.18 3.05 4.04
C PHE A 152 1.56 4.22 4.95
N ASP A 153 2.80 4.26 5.43
CA ASP A 153 3.27 5.33 6.31
C ASP A 153 3.21 6.70 5.65
N THR A 154 3.61 6.80 4.37
CA THR A 154 3.50 8.05 3.62
C THR A 154 2.04 8.50 3.44
N ALA A 155 1.12 7.57 3.18
CA ALA A 155 -0.31 7.89 3.05
C ALA A 155 -0.90 8.40 4.38
N VAL A 156 -0.52 7.78 5.50
CA VAL A 156 -0.91 8.24 6.85
C VAL A 156 -0.36 9.64 7.11
N ASN A 157 0.92 9.89 6.89
CA ASN A 157 1.51 11.22 7.09
C ASN A 157 0.87 12.28 6.19
N THR A 158 0.56 11.95 4.93
CA THR A 158 -0.17 12.86 4.02
C THR A 158 -1.55 13.24 4.57
N ALA A 159 -2.27 12.28 5.14
CA ALA A 159 -3.56 12.54 5.74
C ALA A 159 -3.46 13.35 7.05
N LEU A 160 -2.44 13.09 7.87
CA LEU A 160 -2.17 13.87 9.08
C LEU A 160 -1.82 15.33 8.75
N GLU A 161 -0.96 15.57 7.75
CA GLU A 161 -0.66 16.94 7.29
C GLU A 161 -1.91 17.70 6.85
N ALA A 162 -2.86 17.01 6.20
CA ALA A 162 -4.13 17.63 5.81
C ALA A 162 -5.02 17.92 7.03
N ILE A 163 -5.08 17.02 8.01
CA ILE A 163 -5.83 17.22 9.25
C ILE A 163 -5.28 18.39 10.05
N ASP A 164 -3.95 18.51 10.17
CA ASP A 164 -3.33 19.61 10.90
C ASP A 164 -3.69 20.97 10.28
N ARG A 165 -3.62 21.08 8.94
CA ARG A 165 -4.05 22.29 8.21
C ARG A 165 -5.56 22.59 8.38
N ILE A 166 -6.39 21.54 8.42
CA ILE A 166 -7.83 21.70 8.67
C ILE A 166 -8.07 22.18 10.10
N ARG A 167 -7.31 21.67 11.08
CA ARG A 167 -7.44 22.02 12.49
C ARG A 167 -7.15 23.50 12.75
N ASP A 168 -6.17 24.07 12.07
CA ASP A 168 -5.84 25.51 12.13
C ASP A 168 -7.05 26.39 11.77
N THR A 169 -7.82 26.03 10.74
CA THR A 169 -9.03 26.79 10.37
C THR A 169 -10.27 26.40 11.17
N ALA A 170 -10.38 25.14 11.62
CA ALA A 170 -11.54 24.65 12.34
C ALA A 170 -11.71 25.35 13.70
N SER A 171 -10.61 25.58 14.40
CA SER A 171 -10.59 26.27 15.69
C SER A 171 -11.11 27.71 15.63
N SER A 172 -11.11 28.33 14.44
CA SER A 172 -11.54 29.72 14.22
C SER A 172 -13.04 29.88 13.97
N HIS A 173 -13.77 28.80 13.69
CA HIS A 173 -15.16 28.87 13.20
C HIS A 173 -16.15 27.91 13.88
N ASP A 174 -15.74 27.24 14.95
CA ASP A 174 -16.56 26.27 15.70
C ASP A 174 -17.23 25.20 14.81
N ARG A 175 -16.46 24.55 13.92
CA ARG A 175 -16.98 23.60 12.92
C ARG A 175 -16.56 22.16 13.18
N ILE A 176 -17.41 21.24 12.70
CA ILE A 176 -17.11 19.80 12.63
C ILE A 176 -16.61 19.47 11.23
N PHE A 177 -15.44 18.86 11.14
CA PHE A 177 -14.88 18.41 9.87
C PHE A 177 -14.93 16.89 9.75
N LEU A 178 -15.49 16.41 8.65
CA LEU A 178 -15.44 15.02 8.24
C LEU A 178 -14.33 14.87 7.20
N VAL A 179 -13.24 14.20 7.57
CA VAL A 179 -12.07 14.00 6.71
C VAL A 179 -12.11 12.59 6.14
N GLU A 180 -12.35 12.48 4.83
CA GLU A 180 -12.42 11.20 4.13
C GLU A 180 -11.01 10.76 3.67
N VAL A 181 -10.58 9.61 4.16
CA VAL A 181 -9.30 8.97 3.86
C VAL A 181 -9.47 7.73 3.00
N MET A 182 -8.41 7.37 2.26
CA MET A 182 -8.38 6.14 1.46
C MET A 182 -8.23 4.90 2.36
N GLY A 183 -8.20 3.72 1.75
CA GLY A 183 -8.10 2.43 2.44
C GLY A 183 -9.05 1.39 1.86
N ARG A 184 -9.86 1.77 0.86
CA ARG A 184 -10.79 0.89 0.15
C ARG A 184 -11.74 0.18 1.12
N SER A 185 -11.48 -1.10 1.40
CA SER A 185 -12.28 -1.92 2.32
C SER A 185 -11.57 -2.25 3.63
N SER A 186 -10.43 -1.62 3.90
CA SER A 186 -9.65 -1.73 5.13
C SER A 186 -9.67 -0.41 5.90
N GLY A 187 -9.63 -0.53 7.23
CA GLY A 187 -9.59 0.63 8.12
C GLY A 187 -8.20 1.07 8.57
N PHE A 188 -7.10 0.53 8.03
CA PHE A 188 -5.75 0.78 8.56
C PHE A 188 -5.33 2.25 8.51
N ILE A 189 -5.54 2.92 7.37
CA ILE A 189 -5.28 4.36 7.24
C ILE A 189 -6.21 5.13 8.18
N GLY A 190 -7.51 4.87 8.12
CA GLY A 190 -8.50 5.55 8.96
C GLY A 190 -8.19 5.46 10.45
N LEU A 191 -7.84 4.27 10.94
CA LEU A 191 -7.49 4.06 12.35
C LEU A 191 -6.19 4.77 12.74
N SER A 192 -5.14 4.65 11.92
CA SER A 192 -3.84 5.27 12.21
C SER A 192 -3.91 6.80 12.17
N VAL A 193 -4.64 7.34 11.20
CA VAL A 193 -4.91 8.77 11.06
C VAL A 193 -5.82 9.27 12.18
N GLY A 194 -6.84 8.49 12.58
CA GLY A 194 -7.72 8.83 13.69
C GLY A 194 -6.98 8.95 15.02
N ILE A 195 -6.09 7.98 15.31
CA ILE A 195 -5.25 8.00 16.51
C ILE A 195 -4.20 9.12 16.43
N GLY A 196 -3.40 9.14 15.37
CA GLY A 196 -2.29 10.08 15.21
C GLY A 196 -2.74 11.53 15.07
N GLY A 197 -3.90 11.75 14.47
CA GLY A 197 -4.50 13.08 14.25
C GLY A 197 -5.38 13.54 15.40
N GLY A 198 -5.59 12.73 16.44
CA GLY A 198 -6.46 13.06 17.57
C GLY A 198 -7.90 13.33 17.14
N ALA A 199 -8.47 12.42 16.35
CA ALA A 199 -9.86 12.50 15.91
C ALA A 199 -10.82 12.15 17.06
N GLU A 200 -11.91 12.91 17.18
CA GLU A 200 -12.98 12.62 18.14
C GLU A 200 -13.75 11.35 17.78
N THR A 201 -13.82 11.02 16.50
CA THR A 201 -14.45 9.77 16.06
C THR A 201 -13.77 9.27 14.79
N THR A 202 -13.55 7.96 14.75
CA THR A 202 -12.93 7.28 13.61
C THR A 202 -13.89 6.23 13.09
N ILE A 203 -14.34 6.40 11.85
CA ILE A 203 -15.32 5.52 11.19
C ILE A 203 -14.58 4.69 10.15
N VAL A 204 -14.46 3.40 10.44
CA VAL A 204 -13.77 2.43 9.57
C VAL A 204 -14.72 1.29 9.17
N PRO A 205 -14.45 0.54 8.09
CA PRO A 205 -15.30 -0.58 7.67
C PRO A 205 -15.56 -1.62 8.76
N GLU A 206 -14.59 -1.83 9.65
CA GLU A 206 -14.63 -2.79 10.77
C GLU A 206 -15.38 -2.27 12.00
N ASN A 207 -15.54 -0.95 12.14
CA ASN A 207 -16.21 -0.31 13.27
C ASN A 207 -17.02 0.89 12.78
N GLN A 208 -18.30 0.65 12.50
CA GLN A 208 -19.24 1.71 12.14
C GLN A 208 -19.96 2.20 13.40
N GLU A 209 -20.08 3.53 13.52
CA GLU A 209 -20.82 4.16 14.60
C GLU A 209 -22.17 4.69 14.13
N SER A 210 -23.17 4.62 15.02
CA SER A 210 -24.45 5.27 14.76
C SER A 210 -24.31 6.80 14.84
N ILE A 211 -25.09 7.54 14.05
CA ILE A 211 -25.16 9.01 14.15
C ILE A 211 -25.43 9.47 15.58
N GLY A 212 -26.26 8.74 16.34
CA GLY A 212 -26.54 9.06 17.74
C GLY A 212 -25.31 8.96 18.65
N ALA A 213 -24.41 7.99 18.41
CA ALA A 213 -23.15 7.88 19.14
C ALA A 213 -22.21 9.04 18.79
N ILE A 214 -22.10 9.38 17.50
CA ILE A 214 -21.31 10.52 17.01
C ILE A 214 -21.78 11.83 17.67
N CYS A 215 -23.10 12.08 17.71
CA CYS A 215 -23.68 13.26 18.35
C CYS A 215 -23.30 13.34 19.84
N LYS A 216 -23.41 12.23 20.58
CA LYS A 216 -23.03 12.18 22.01
C LYS A 216 -21.55 12.50 22.23
N THR A 217 -20.68 12.02 21.36
CA THR A 217 -19.24 12.30 21.43
C THR A 217 -18.96 13.78 21.18
N ILE A 218 -19.62 14.37 20.18
CA ILE A 218 -19.51 15.82 19.89
C ILE A 218 -20.01 16.64 21.10
N GLU A 219 -21.20 16.36 21.62
CA GLU A 219 -21.77 17.07 22.78
C GLU A 219 -20.86 17.00 24.01
N ARG A 220 -20.24 15.83 24.27
CA ARG A 220 -19.27 15.67 25.35
C ARG A 220 -18.04 16.56 25.14
N GLY A 221 -17.52 16.63 23.91
CA GLY A 221 -16.42 17.51 23.54
C GLY A 221 -16.76 18.98 23.75
N THR A 222 -17.93 19.42 23.29
CA THR A 222 -18.41 20.79 23.45
C THR A 222 -18.54 21.18 24.93
N ARG A 223 -19.08 20.29 25.78
CA ARG A 223 -19.17 20.52 27.24
C ARG A 223 -17.80 20.68 27.92
N ARG A 224 -16.74 20.10 27.35
CA ARG A 224 -15.35 20.23 27.82
C ARG A 224 -14.63 21.46 27.24
N GLY A 225 -15.33 22.32 26.49
CA GLY A 225 -14.77 23.54 25.91
C GLY A 225 -14.09 23.35 24.55
N LYS A 226 -14.28 22.22 23.86
CA LYS A 226 -13.81 22.09 22.47
C LYS A 226 -14.71 22.91 21.54
N SER A 227 -14.09 23.80 20.78
CA SER A 227 -14.71 24.60 19.71
C SER A 227 -14.94 23.79 18.42
N SER A 228 -14.01 22.91 18.07
CA SER A 228 -14.04 22.15 16.81
C SER A 228 -13.83 20.65 17.01
N SER A 229 -14.36 19.84 16.09
CA SER A 229 -14.18 18.38 16.08
C SER A 229 -13.74 17.88 14.70
N ILE A 230 -12.88 16.87 14.69
CA ILE A 230 -12.43 16.12 13.52
C ILE A 230 -13.01 14.70 13.59
N ILE A 231 -13.69 14.29 12.53
CA ILE A 231 -14.20 12.93 12.33
C ILE A 231 -13.46 12.35 11.13
N VAL A 232 -12.70 11.29 11.34
CA VAL A 232 -12.01 10.58 10.26
C VAL A 232 -12.93 9.50 9.72
N VAL A 233 -13.09 9.45 8.39
CA VAL A 233 -13.99 8.51 7.71
C VAL A 233 -13.21 7.77 6.62
N SER A 234 -13.11 6.45 6.71
CA SER A 234 -12.60 5.64 5.59
C SER A 234 -13.61 5.62 4.44
N GLU A 235 -13.11 5.76 3.19
CA GLU A 235 -13.93 5.78 1.97
C GLU A 235 -14.91 4.59 1.85
N GLY A 236 -14.47 3.40 2.32
CA GLY A 236 -15.28 2.20 2.33
C GLY A 236 -15.64 1.66 0.93
N LYS A 237 -16.52 0.65 0.89
CA LYS A 237 -16.98 0.06 -0.38
C LYS A 237 -18.03 0.91 -1.12
N LYS A 238 -18.77 1.74 -0.39
CA LYS A 238 -19.89 2.53 -0.93
C LYS A 238 -19.52 4.02 -0.88
N PRO A 239 -19.39 4.70 -2.02
CA PRO A 239 -18.99 6.10 -2.06
C PRO A 239 -19.99 7.01 -1.33
N GLY A 240 -19.50 8.18 -0.92
CA GLY A 240 -20.32 9.24 -0.32
C GLY A 240 -20.73 8.99 1.14
N LEU A 241 -20.01 8.13 1.87
CA LEU A 241 -20.29 7.93 3.30
C LEU A 241 -20.10 9.23 4.09
N SER A 242 -18.99 9.93 3.89
CA SER A 242 -18.70 11.21 4.53
C SER A 242 -19.80 12.26 4.28
N THR A 243 -20.26 12.39 3.03
CA THR A 243 -21.33 13.32 2.64
C THR A 243 -22.67 12.97 3.28
N ARG A 244 -23.05 11.69 3.34
CA ARG A 244 -24.28 11.25 4.00
C ARG A 244 -24.24 11.54 5.51
N LEU A 245 -23.11 11.27 6.15
CA LEU A 245 -22.92 11.55 7.58
C LEU A 245 -23.00 13.05 7.88
N ALA A 246 -22.38 13.88 7.05
CA ALA A 246 -22.43 15.33 7.14
C ALA A 246 -23.88 15.84 7.07
N ALA A 247 -24.65 15.41 6.06
CA ALA A 247 -26.06 15.79 5.92
C ALA A 247 -26.90 15.37 7.14
N SER A 248 -26.71 14.16 7.66
CA SER A 248 -27.41 13.68 8.85
C SER A 248 -27.04 14.44 10.13
N LEU A 249 -25.84 15.02 10.20
CA LEU A 249 -25.42 15.89 11.31
C LEU A 249 -26.00 17.30 11.15
N GLU A 250 -26.07 17.83 9.93
CA GLU A 250 -26.67 19.14 9.64
C GLU A 250 -28.17 19.17 9.94
N GLU A 251 -28.91 18.11 9.63
CA GLU A 251 -30.32 17.94 10.01
C GLU A 251 -30.54 18.03 11.54
N ARG A 252 -29.50 17.80 12.32
CA ARG A 252 -29.50 17.84 13.80
C ARG A 252 -28.93 19.14 14.37
N GLY A 253 -28.64 20.13 13.50
CA GLY A 253 -28.17 21.47 13.90
C GLY A 253 -26.66 21.62 14.01
N TYR A 254 -25.86 20.63 13.58
CA TYR A 254 -24.41 20.73 13.58
C TYR A 254 -23.87 21.39 12.30
N SER A 255 -22.95 22.36 12.43
CA SER A 255 -22.28 22.94 11.25
C SER A 255 -21.13 22.05 10.80
N THR A 256 -21.26 21.43 9.62
CA THR A 256 -20.29 20.46 9.11
C THR A 256 -19.56 20.92 7.85
N LYS A 257 -18.35 20.36 7.64
CA LYS A 257 -17.60 20.45 6.39
C LYS A 257 -17.00 19.09 6.06
N VAL A 258 -17.02 18.73 4.78
CA VAL A 258 -16.41 17.49 4.28
C VAL A 258 -15.12 17.83 3.54
N ALA A 259 -14.04 17.14 3.89
CA ALA A 259 -12.76 17.21 3.19
C ALA A 259 -12.42 15.82 2.65
N ILE A 260 -12.47 15.65 1.32
CA ILE A 260 -12.12 14.38 0.66
C ILE A 260 -10.68 14.49 0.17
N LEU A 261 -9.75 13.78 0.84
CA LEU A 261 -8.33 13.84 0.49
C LEU A 261 -8.04 13.13 -0.84
N GLY A 262 -8.71 11.99 -1.06
CA GLY A 262 -8.59 11.19 -2.28
C GLY A 262 -7.15 10.84 -2.64
N HIS A 263 -6.82 10.95 -3.92
CA HIS A 263 -5.57 10.48 -4.52
C HIS A 263 -4.31 11.23 -4.04
N GLN A 264 -4.43 12.32 -3.28
CA GLN A 264 -3.26 12.97 -2.66
C GLN A 264 -2.49 11.96 -1.79
N GLN A 265 -3.19 11.02 -1.13
CA GLN A 265 -2.60 9.97 -0.29
C GLN A 265 -1.76 8.93 -1.06
N ARG A 266 -1.86 8.87 -2.39
CA ARG A 266 -1.01 8.00 -3.23
C ARG A 266 0.22 8.73 -3.78
N GLY A 267 0.18 10.05 -3.79
CA GLY A 267 1.25 10.91 -4.28
C GLY A 267 2.25 11.28 -3.18
N GLY A 268 3.19 12.14 -3.54
CA GLY A 268 4.19 12.66 -2.60
C GLY A 268 5.47 11.82 -2.53
N SER A 269 6.50 12.43 -1.95
CA SER A 269 7.76 11.75 -1.68
C SER A 269 7.55 10.71 -0.57
N PRO A 270 8.04 9.46 -0.72
CA PRO A 270 7.96 8.49 0.36
C PRO A 270 8.71 8.97 1.61
N SER A 271 8.16 8.64 2.77
CA SER A 271 8.77 8.86 4.07
C SER A 271 10.09 8.11 4.23
N ALA A 272 10.83 8.42 5.29
CA ALA A 272 12.05 7.67 5.62
C ALA A 272 11.76 6.17 5.85
N HIS A 273 10.63 5.87 6.48
CA HIS A 273 10.19 4.50 6.77
C HIS A 273 9.89 3.74 5.48
N ASP A 274 9.07 4.30 4.59
CA ASP A 274 8.72 3.64 3.31
C ASP A 274 9.94 3.43 2.42
N ARG A 275 10.89 4.38 2.39
CA ARG A 275 12.15 4.21 1.65
C ARG A 275 12.98 3.06 2.20
N LEU A 276 13.07 2.93 3.53
CA LEU A 276 13.81 1.86 4.19
C LEU A 276 13.13 0.51 3.94
N LEU A 277 11.82 0.41 4.19
CA LEU A 277 11.03 -0.80 3.99
C LEU A 277 11.13 -1.28 2.54
N ALA A 278 10.91 -0.38 1.57
CA ALA A 278 11.02 -0.69 0.15
C ALA A 278 12.43 -1.17 -0.25
N SER A 279 13.47 -0.54 0.33
CA SER A 279 14.85 -0.96 0.09
C SER A 279 15.11 -2.36 0.62
N VAL A 280 14.70 -2.65 1.85
CA VAL A 280 14.90 -3.97 2.48
C VAL A 280 14.12 -5.06 1.74
N LEU A 281 12.85 -4.83 1.42
CA LEU A 281 12.02 -5.83 0.75
C LEU A 281 12.48 -6.05 -0.69
N GLY A 282 12.85 -5.00 -1.42
CA GLY A 282 13.35 -5.13 -2.79
C GLY A 282 14.62 -5.98 -2.89
N SER A 283 15.61 -5.77 -2.01
CA SER A 283 16.82 -6.59 -2.00
C SER A 283 16.54 -8.02 -1.52
N SER A 284 15.64 -8.18 -0.54
CA SER A 284 15.27 -9.51 -0.02
C SER A 284 14.55 -10.35 -1.07
N ALA A 285 13.71 -9.74 -1.90
CA ALA A 285 13.05 -10.42 -3.01
C ALA A 285 14.07 -11.07 -3.96
N VAL A 286 15.11 -10.31 -4.34
CA VAL A 286 16.20 -10.83 -5.17
C VAL A 286 16.99 -11.92 -4.45
N ALA A 287 17.30 -11.73 -3.16
CA ALA A 287 18.01 -12.74 -2.37
C ALA A 287 17.24 -14.06 -2.29
N TYR A 288 15.93 -14.02 -2.06
CA TYR A 288 15.09 -15.22 -2.03
C TYR A 288 15.01 -15.91 -3.39
N LEU A 289 14.88 -15.15 -4.50
CA LEU A 289 14.93 -15.73 -5.85
C LEU A 289 16.27 -16.44 -6.11
N LEU A 290 17.40 -15.86 -5.70
CA LEU A 290 18.72 -16.48 -5.83
C LEU A 290 18.90 -17.73 -4.95
N ASN A 291 18.19 -17.79 -3.83
CA ASN A 291 18.09 -18.99 -2.99
C ASN A 291 17.11 -20.04 -3.56
N GLY A 292 16.44 -19.75 -4.68
CA GLY A 292 15.46 -20.64 -5.31
C GLY A 292 14.08 -20.63 -4.66
N LYS A 293 13.79 -19.64 -3.80
CA LYS A 293 12.44 -19.40 -3.27
C LYS A 293 11.66 -18.53 -4.25
N SER A 294 10.42 -18.93 -4.52
CA SER A 294 9.47 -18.23 -5.39
C SER A 294 8.05 -18.62 -4.99
N ASN A 295 7.05 -18.17 -5.74
CA ASN A 295 5.62 -18.39 -5.46
C ASN A 295 5.17 -17.81 -4.11
N GLY A 296 5.73 -16.68 -3.74
CA GLY A 296 5.46 -16.01 -2.49
C GLY A 296 5.76 -14.53 -2.54
N MET A 297 5.49 -13.88 -1.43
CA MET A 297 5.73 -12.47 -1.21
C MET A 297 6.79 -12.31 -0.12
N VAL A 298 7.69 -11.34 -0.26
CA VAL A 298 8.49 -10.87 0.87
C VAL A 298 7.69 -9.87 1.71
N GLY A 299 7.75 -10.00 3.02
CA GLY A 299 7.08 -9.11 3.95
C GLY A 299 7.91 -8.89 5.21
N VAL A 300 7.38 -8.11 6.14
CA VAL A 300 7.93 -7.97 7.48
C VAL A 300 6.94 -8.55 8.48
N GLN A 301 7.39 -9.42 9.37
CA GLN A 301 6.61 -9.91 10.50
C GLN A 301 7.44 -9.81 11.77
N GLN A 302 6.91 -9.17 12.80
CA GLN A 302 7.58 -8.96 14.09
C GLN A 302 8.99 -8.36 13.91
N GLY A 303 9.11 -7.39 13.00
CA GLY A 303 10.36 -6.70 12.69
C GLY A 303 11.40 -7.52 11.92
N SER A 304 11.05 -8.70 11.41
CA SER A 304 11.95 -9.54 10.61
C SER A 304 11.41 -9.76 9.20
N VAL A 305 12.29 -9.78 8.20
CA VAL A 305 11.90 -10.10 6.83
C VAL A 305 11.52 -11.59 6.73
N VAL A 306 10.40 -11.86 6.09
CA VAL A 306 9.86 -13.20 5.87
C VAL A 306 9.51 -13.42 4.39
N HIS A 307 9.50 -14.70 3.98
CA HIS A 307 8.92 -15.12 2.70
C HIS A 307 7.62 -15.89 2.97
N VAL A 308 6.50 -15.33 2.51
CA VAL A 308 5.16 -15.89 2.72
C VAL A 308 4.62 -16.44 1.40
N PRO A 309 4.23 -17.74 1.32
CA PRO A 309 3.65 -18.30 0.10
C PRO A 309 2.39 -17.54 -0.34
N PHE A 310 2.23 -17.30 -1.64
CA PHE A 310 1.11 -16.52 -2.18
C PHE A 310 -0.27 -17.06 -1.76
N LYS A 311 -0.41 -18.38 -1.64
CA LYS A 311 -1.64 -19.03 -1.15
C LYS A 311 -2.08 -18.60 0.26
N LYS A 312 -1.15 -18.09 1.08
CA LYS A 312 -1.44 -17.58 2.43
C LYS A 312 -1.66 -16.06 2.45
N VAL A 313 -1.46 -15.39 1.31
CA VAL A 313 -1.58 -13.94 1.15
C VAL A 313 -2.86 -13.60 0.40
N ILE A 314 -3.05 -14.22 -0.77
CA ILE A 314 -4.09 -13.85 -1.72
C ILE A 314 -5.47 -14.14 -1.15
N GLY A 315 -6.34 -13.12 -1.17
CA GLY A 315 -7.73 -13.24 -0.71
C GLY A 315 -7.89 -13.47 0.80
N VAL A 316 -6.78 -13.45 1.57
CA VAL A 316 -6.81 -13.54 3.03
C VAL A 316 -6.98 -12.13 3.59
N LYS A 317 -8.03 -11.92 4.38
CA LYS A 317 -8.29 -10.62 5.01
C LYS A 317 -7.32 -10.41 6.17
N LYS A 318 -6.58 -9.28 6.15
CA LYS A 318 -5.85 -8.77 7.31
C LYS A 318 -6.82 -8.01 8.21
N GLU A 319 -6.85 -8.36 9.49
CA GLU A 319 -7.75 -7.74 10.47
C GLU A 319 -7.07 -6.58 11.22
N LEU A 320 -7.87 -5.60 11.62
CA LEU A 320 -7.42 -4.55 12.53
C LEU A 320 -7.24 -5.12 13.94
N ASP A 321 -6.24 -4.62 14.64
CA ASP A 321 -6.02 -4.95 16.04
C ASP A 321 -7.13 -4.31 16.90
N SER A 322 -7.84 -5.13 17.68
CA SER A 322 -8.90 -4.68 18.58
C SER A 322 -8.38 -3.70 19.64
N SER A 323 -7.14 -3.87 20.10
CA SER A 323 -6.51 -2.97 21.06
C SER A 323 -6.30 -1.56 20.48
N MET A 324 -6.05 -1.46 19.17
CA MET A 324 -5.92 -0.17 18.47
C MET A 324 -7.29 0.51 18.30
N LEU A 325 -8.35 -0.26 18.04
CA LEU A 325 -9.72 0.26 18.02
C LEU A 325 -10.14 0.80 19.39
N ASP A 326 -9.83 0.07 20.45
CA ASP A 326 -10.11 0.49 21.83
C ASP A 326 -9.27 1.71 22.21
N LEU A 327 -7.99 1.75 21.82
CA LEU A 327 -7.13 2.92 22.01
C LEU A 327 -7.72 4.16 21.32
N SER A 328 -8.20 4.04 20.08
CA SER A 328 -8.84 5.15 19.37
C SER A 328 -10.08 5.67 20.10
N ARG A 329 -10.83 4.82 20.80
CA ARG A 329 -12.00 5.23 21.59
C ARG A 329 -11.62 5.89 22.92
N VAL A 330 -10.53 5.44 23.54
CA VAL A 330 -10.04 6.02 24.81
C VAL A 330 -9.41 7.39 24.57
N LEU A 331 -8.62 7.55 23.50
CA LEU A 331 -7.97 8.82 23.19
C LEU A 331 -8.95 9.90 22.68
N SER A 332 -10.14 9.49 22.24
CA SER A 332 -11.18 10.41 21.76
C SER A 332 -12.11 10.95 22.84
N THR A 333 -11.98 10.50 24.10
CA THR A 333 -12.83 10.93 25.22
C THR A 333 -12.43 12.25 25.83
#